data_AF-A0A354X2U3-F1
#
_entry.id   AF-A0A354X2U3-F1
#
_cell.length_a   1.000
_cell.length_b   1.000
_cell.length_c   1.000
_cell.angle_alpha   90.00
_cell.angle_beta   90.00
_cell.angle_gamma   90.00
#
_symmetry.space_group_name_H-M   'P 1'
#
loop_
_entity.id
_entity.type
_entity.pdbx_description
1 polymer ?
#
loop_
_entity_poly.entity_id
_entity_poly.type
_entity_poly.pdbx_seq_one_letter_code
_entity_poly.pdbx_strand_id
1 'polypeptide(L)'
;HLNKGDGNSLKSVFAAYPKTTEQGGHNRLQQLVRERENYIAEVKGARTFPWRIAIVSAEDKELAVSDMSYKLASPSRVDDISWIKPGKVAWDWW
;
A
#
# COMPACT_ATOMS: atom_id res chain seq x y z
N HIS A 1 9.06 3.04 -0.95
CA HIS A 1 9.73 2.66 -2.22
C HIS A 1 11.16 2.26 -1.92
N LEU A 2 11.82 1.50 -2.80
CA LEU A 2 13.22 1.12 -2.64
C LEU A 2 14.09 1.98 -3.55
N ASN A 3 15.16 2.53 -3.00
CA ASN A 3 16.20 3.23 -3.75
C ASN A 3 17.43 2.33 -3.88
N LYS A 4 18.28 2.61 -4.87
CA LYS A 4 19.63 2.04 -4.93
C LYS A 4 20.41 2.46 -3.67
N GLY A 5 20.99 1.49 -2.97
CA GLY A 5 21.94 1.71 -1.88
C GLY A 5 23.38 1.59 -2.36
N ASP A 6 24.32 1.45 -1.43
CA ASP A 6 25.73 1.26 -1.75
C ASP A 6 26.00 -0.16 -2.28
N GLY A 7 26.81 -0.29 -3.32
CA GLY A 7 27.09 -1.58 -3.97
C GLY A 7 25.83 -2.28 -4.51
N ASN A 8 25.69 -3.57 -4.21
CA ASN A 8 24.54 -4.41 -4.59
C ASN A 8 23.46 -4.39 -3.51
N SER A 9 23.02 -3.21 -3.09
CA SER A 9 22.00 -3.09 -2.05
C SER A 9 20.82 -2.22 -2.48
N LEU A 10 19.68 -2.46 -1.83
CA LEU A 10 18.46 -1.66 -1.94
C LEU A 10 18.14 -1.09 -0.56
N LYS A 11 17.78 0.20 -0.50
CA LYS A 11 17.45 0.92 0.73
C LYS A 11 15.99 1.34 0.72
N SER A 12 15.28 1.07 1.81
CA SER A 12 13.89 1.50 1.96
C SER A 12 13.75 2.99 2.22
N VAL A 13 12.77 3.62 1.59
CA VAL A 13 12.32 4.99 1.87
C VAL A 13 10.82 5.00 2.10
N PHE A 14 10.42 5.65 3.18
CA PHE A 14 9.03 5.86 3.59
C PHE A 14 8.74 7.36 3.64
N ALA A 15 7.53 7.77 3.23
CA ALA A 15 7.12 9.15 3.38
C ALA A 15 6.96 9.48 4.87
N ALA A 16 7.47 10.64 5.28
CA ALA A 16 7.25 11.14 6.63
C ALA A 16 5.79 11.53 6.87
N TYR A 17 5.37 11.44 8.13
CA TYR A 17 4.00 11.70 8.55
C TYR A 17 3.59 13.15 8.20
N PRO A 18 2.39 13.39 7.65
CA PRO A 18 1.98 14.74 7.28
C PRO A 18 1.74 15.59 8.53
N LYS A 19 2.39 16.75 8.60
CA LYS A 19 2.21 17.74 9.67
C LYS A 19 1.06 18.69 9.34
N THR A 20 1.02 19.18 8.09
CA THR A 20 -0.07 20.01 7.58
C THR A 20 -0.49 19.54 6.19
N THR A 21 -1.80 19.58 5.94
CA THR A 21 -2.39 19.33 4.63
C THR A 21 -3.31 20.47 4.22
N GLU A 22 -3.46 20.66 2.92
CA GLU A 22 -4.32 21.69 2.34
C GLU A 22 -5.18 21.07 1.23
N GLN A 23 -6.45 21.46 1.15
CA GLN A 23 -7.33 21.04 0.07
C GLN A 23 -6.88 21.62 -1.27
N GLY A 24 -6.83 20.79 -2.31
CA GLY A 24 -6.42 21.22 -3.64
C GLY A 24 -6.34 20.06 -4.65
N GLY A 25 -5.38 20.17 -5.57
CA GLY A 25 -5.16 19.16 -6.61
C GLY A 25 -6.29 19.08 -7.62
N HIS A 26 -6.48 17.89 -8.21
CA HIS A 26 -7.45 17.69 -9.28
C HIS A 26 -8.88 17.97 -8.77
N ASN A 27 -9.54 18.95 -9.40
CA ASN A 27 -10.89 19.42 -9.06
C ASN A 27 -11.11 19.76 -7.57
N ARG A 28 -10.03 20.11 -6.83
CA ARG A 28 -10.04 20.34 -5.38
C ARG A 28 -10.49 19.14 -4.54
N LEU A 29 -10.36 17.92 -5.06
CA LEU A 29 -10.75 16.68 -4.40
C LEU A 29 -9.59 15.98 -3.68
N GLN A 30 -8.42 16.62 -3.60
CA GLN A 30 -7.22 16.04 -2.99
C GLN A 30 -6.78 16.85 -1.76
N GLN A 31 -6.04 16.19 -0.87
CA GLN A 31 -5.33 16.82 0.25
C GLN A 31 -3.83 16.80 -0.05
N LEU A 32 -3.23 17.97 -0.19
CA LEU A 32 -1.81 18.15 -0.50
C LEU A 32 -1.02 18.30 0.79
N VAL A 33 0.00 17.45 0.98
CA VAL A 33 0.91 17.56 2.13
C VAL A 33 1.85 18.74 1.93
N ARG A 34 1.76 19.74 2.81
CA ARG A 34 2.60 20.96 2.77
C ARG A 34 3.83 20.83 3.65
N GLU A 35 3.63 20.34 4.86
CA GLU A 35 4.71 20.07 5.82
C GLU A 35 4.67 18.62 6.28
N ARG A 36 5.83 18.10 6.70
CA ARG A 36 5.98 16.75 7.25
C ARG A 36 6.67 16.80 8.59
N GLU A 37 6.36 15.83 9.41
CA GLU A 37 7.00 15.60 10.70
C GLU A 37 8.37 14.94 10.54
N ASN A 38 9.16 14.94 11.61
CA ASN A 38 10.46 14.24 11.67
C ASN A 38 10.34 12.74 12.03
N TYR A 39 9.16 12.16 11.82
CA TYR A 39 8.87 10.73 12.02
C TYR A 39 7.97 10.21 10.90
N ILE A 40 7.93 8.87 10.71
CA ILE A 40 7.18 8.25 9.62
C ILE A 40 5.86 7.59 10.06
N ALA A 41 5.66 7.34 11.35
CA ALA A 41 4.43 6.77 11.88
C ALA A 41 4.26 7.12 13.36
N GLU A 42 3.02 7.36 13.76
CA GLU A 42 2.59 7.36 15.17
C GLU A 42 1.98 5.99 15.49
N VAL A 43 2.30 5.41 16.65
CA VAL A 43 1.79 4.10 17.06
C VAL A 43 1.10 4.23 18.41
N LYS A 44 -0.22 4.05 18.41
CA LYS A 44 -1.06 4.03 19.61
C LYS A 44 -1.54 2.61 19.85
N GLY A 45 -1.22 2.05 21.03
CA GLY A 45 -1.57 0.68 21.39
C GLY A 45 -0.73 -0.40 20.68
N ALA A 46 -0.90 -1.65 21.11
CA ALA A 46 -0.23 -2.80 20.53
C ALA A 46 -0.83 -3.14 19.15
N ARG A 47 0.04 -3.38 18.16
CA ARG A 47 -0.37 -3.72 16.80
C ARG A 47 0.72 -4.45 16.04
N THR A 48 0.33 -5.06 14.92
CA THR A 48 1.26 -5.57 13.91
C THR A 48 1.58 -4.50 12.86
N PHE A 49 2.73 -4.67 12.20
CA PHE A 49 3.19 -3.84 11.09
C PHE A 49 3.09 -4.59 9.76
N PRO A 50 3.10 -3.88 8.61
CA PRO A 50 3.09 -4.53 7.31
C PRO A 50 4.26 -5.51 7.12
N TRP A 51 3.97 -6.64 6.48
CA TRP A 51 4.98 -7.63 6.11
C TRP A 51 5.98 -7.05 5.11
N ARG A 52 7.23 -7.48 5.21
CA ARG A 52 8.27 -7.28 4.19
C ARG A 52 8.46 -8.62 3.49
N ILE A 53 8.02 -8.72 2.24
CA ILE A 53 7.92 -9.99 1.51
C ILE A 53 9.00 -10.02 0.44
N ALA A 54 9.79 -11.10 0.41
CA ALA A 54 10.66 -11.45 -0.71
C ALA A 54 10.11 -12.75 -1.34
N ILE A 55 9.43 -12.62 -2.48
CA ILE A 55 8.95 -13.78 -3.24
C ILE A 55 10.09 -14.25 -4.13
N VAL A 56 10.43 -15.54 -4.05
CA VAL A 56 11.49 -16.18 -4.83
C VAL A 56 10.86 -17.31 -5.63
N SER A 57 11.10 -17.33 -6.93
CA SER A 57 10.59 -18.34 -7.86
C SER A 57 11.71 -18.87 -8.75
N ALA A 58 11.48 -20.05 -9.33
CA ALA A 58 12.36 -20.61 -10.36
C ALA A 58 11.88 -20.25 -11.77
N GLU A 59 10.57 -20.04 -11.95
CA GLU A 59 9.95 -19.68 -13.23
C GLU A 59 9.06 -18.44 -13.11
N ASP A 60 9.01 -17.61 -14.15
CA ASP A 60 8.25 -16.36 -14.16
C ASP A 60 6.74 -16.56 -13.92
N LYS A 61 6.18 -17.69 -14.42
CA LYS A 61 4.77 -18.03 -14.24
C LYS A 61 4.38 -18.18 -12.75
N GLU A 62 5.33 -18.58 -11.91
CA GLU A 62 5.11 -18.78 -10.47
C GLU A 62 4.95 -17.46 -9.73
N LEU A 63 5.63 -16.39 -10.19
CA LEU A 63 5.43 -15.04 -9.65
C LEU A 63 4.03 -14.53 -9.98
N ALA A 64 3.57 -14.77 -11.21
CA ALA A 64 2.25 -14.31 -11.66
C ALA A 64 1.09 -14.96 -10.89
N VAL A 65 1.26 -16.21 -10.43
CA VAL A 65 0.25 -16.96 -9.66
C VAL A 65 0.51 -16.93 -8.14
N SER A 66 1.40 -16.06 -7.65
CA SER A 66 1.74 -16.01 -6.23
C SER A 66 0.63 -15.35 -5.39
N ASP A 67 0.06 -16.10 -4.45
CA ASP A 67 -0.97 -15.60 -3.53
C ASP A 67 -0.41 -14.93 -2.26
N MET A 68 0.92 -14.72 -2.15
CA MET A 68 1.55 -14.29 -0.90
C MET A 68 1.03 -12.95 -0.38
N SER A 69 0.67 -12.03 -1.28
CA SER A 69 0.06 -10.74 -0.91
C SER A 69 -1.28 -10.93 -0.19
N TYR A 70 -2.13 -11.83 -0.69
CA TYR A 70 -3.43 -12.13 -0.10
C TYR A 70 -3.29 -12.90 1.22
N LYS A 71 -2.45 -13.95 1.25
CA LYS A 71 -2.27 -14.81 2.43
C LYS A 71 -1.70 -14.09 3.64
N LEU A 72 -0.89 -13.05 3.43
CA LEU A 72 -0.28 -12.24 4.49
C LEU A 72 -1.11 -11.01 4.87
N ALA A 73 -2.23 -10.77 4.19
CA ALA A 73 -3.14 -9.69 4.56
C ALA A 73 -3.78 -9.95 5.93
N SER A 74 -4.26 -8.88 6.57
CA SER A 74 -5.10 -9.06 7.75
C SER A 74 -6.36 -9.86 7.39
N PRO A 75 -6.90 -10.69 8.30
CA PRO A 75 -8.15 -11.38 8.08
C PRO A 75 -9.31 -10.42 7.75
N SER A 76 -10.35 -10.96 7.10
CA SER A 76 -11.59 -10.20 6.85
C SER A 76 -12.14 -9.61 8.15
N ARG A 77 -12.68 -8.39 8.04
CA ARG A 77 -13.41 -7.70 9.12
C ARG A 77 -14.89 -7.53 8.79
N VAL A 78 -15.36 -8.23 7.77
CA VAL A 78 -16.76 -8.24 7.30
C VAL A 78 -17.24 -9.67 7.36
N ASP A 79 -18.28 -9.91 8.15
CA ASP A 79 -18.81 -11.24 8.41
C ASP A 79 -19.73 -11.73 7.29
N ASP A 80 -20.69 -10.89 6.86
CA ASP A 80 -21.58 -11.19 5.74
C ASP A 80 -21.17 -10.42 4.47
N ILE A 81 -20.76 -11.18 3.47
CA ILE A 81 -20.35 -10.69 2.15
C ILE A 81 -21.34 -11.05 1.04
N SER A 82 -22.51 -11.60 1.37
CA SER A 82 -23.50 -12.11 0.40
C SER A 82 -24.04 -11.01 -0.55
N TRP A 83 -24.00 -9.76 -0.10
CA TRP A 83 -24.41 -8.59 -0.88
C TRP A 83 -23.35 -8.11 -1.88
N ILE A 84 -22.09 -8.53 -1.75
CA ILE A 84 -21.02 -8.16 -2.68
C ILE A 84 -21.22 -8.94 -3.98
N LYS A 85 -21.58 -8.22 -5.06
CA LYS A 85 -21.80 -8.82 -6.39
C LYS A 85 -20.73 -8.33 -7.38
N PRO A 86 -19.71 -9.16 -7.73
CA PRO A 86 -18.75 -8.81 -8.76
C PRO A 86 -19.42 -8.78 -10.15
N GLY A 87 -18.90 -7.98 -11.07
CA GLY A 87 -19.49 -7.77 -12.40
C GLY A 87 -18.58 -7.06 -13.39
N LYS A 88 -19.12 -6.74 -14.57
CA LYS A 88 -18.45 -5.96 -15.62
C LYS A 88 -19.08 -4.57 -15.70
N VAL A 89 -18.31 -3.58 -16.16
CA VAL A 89 -18.76 -2.20 -16.36
C VAL A 89 -18.67 -1.87 -17.84
N ALA A 90 -19.75 -1.31 -18.40
CA ALA A 90 -19.67 -0.59 -19.68
C ALA A 90 -19.07 0.79 -19.39
N TRP A 91 -17.75 0.88 -19.52
CA TRP A 91 -16.98 2.00 -18.98
C TRP A 91 -16.95 3.19 -19.95
N ASP A 92 -17.10 4.41 -19.43
CA ASP A 92 -17.25 5.66 -20.17
C ASP A 92 -15.98 6.54 -20.17
N TRP A 93 -14.97 6.20 -19.36
CA TRP A 93 -13.67 6.88 -19.30
C TRP A 93 -12.57 5.84 -19.09
N TRP A 94 -11.51 5.82 -19.91
CA TRP A 94 -10.42 4.84 -19.83
C TRP A 94 -9.23 5.34 -19.02
#